data_AF-A0A849THP1-F1
#
_entry.id   AF-A0A849THP1-F1
#
_cell.length_a   1.000
_cell.length_b   1.000
_cell.length_c   1.000
_cell.angle_alpha   90.00
_cell.angle_beta   90.00
_cell.angle_gamma   90.00
#
_symmetry.space_group_name_H-M   'P 1'
#
loop_
_entity.id
_entity.type
_entity.pdbx_description
1 polymer ?
#
loop_
_entity_poly.entity_id
_entity_poly.type
_entity_poly.pdbx_seq_one_letter_code
_entity_poly.pdbx_strand_id
1 'polypeptide(L)'
;MLGKMTGTATLPHDVELAALAGRVWRPELNGPSVVAIRADGVFDISQAAATMSALCEQPDPAAFLRGCAGERIGELADVLSNTPEATRDRRKPWLLAPCDLHAVKAAGVTFARSLLERVIEEQAKGAPEKANAIRASVETLLGGDLRRLKPGSKEALALKETLIAAGAWSQYLEVGIGEDAEIFTKAQPMSAVGHGMDAGLHPRSTWNNRSLR
;
A
#
# COMPACT_ATOMS: atom_id res chain seq x y z
N MET A 1 -8.84 18.16 11.99
CA MET A 1 -8.51 19.04 10.85
C MET A 1 -7.33 18.42 10.13
N LEU A 2 -7.48 18.02 8.86
CA LEU A 2 -6.32 17.73 8.02
C LEU A 2 -5.49 19.02 7.96
N GLY A 3 -4.21 18.95 8.34
CA GLY A 3 -3.29 20.07 8.19
C GLY A 3 -3.22 20.52 6.73
N LYS A 4 -2.79 21.76 6.47
CA LYS A 4 -2.58 22.23 5.09
C LYS A 4 -1.66 21.24 4.36
N MET A 5 -2.14 20.69 3.24
CA MET A 5 -1.35 19.83 2.37
C MET A 5 -0.30 20.69 1.68
N THR A 6 0.98 20.48 2.01
CA THR A 6 2.12 21.22 1.45
C THR A 6 3.02 20.27 0.68
N GLY A 7 3.77 20.80 -0.29
CA GLY A 7 4.72 19.98 -1.07
C GLY A 7 5.68 19.21 -0.17
N THR A 8 6.27 19.86 0.84
CA THR A 8 7.23 19.23 1.76
C THR A 8 6.64 18.08 2.58
N ALA A 9 5.35 18.14 2.94
CA ALA A 9 4.70 17.08 3.70
C ALA A 9 4.17 15.93 2.83
N THR A 10 4.06 16.14 1.52
CA THR A 10 3.44 15.19 0.59
C THR A 10 4.46 14.52 -0.34
N LEU A 11 5.53 15.21 -0.70
CA LEU A 11 6.55 14.71 -1.64
C LEU A 11 7.60 13.85 -0.92
N PRO A 12 8.25 12.91 -1.63
CA PRO A 12 9.36 12.14 -1.07
C PRO A 12 10.56 13.04 -0.77
N HIS A 13 11.40 12.62 0.19
CA HIS A 13 12.57 13.39 0.63
C HIS A 13 13.61 13.63 -0.48
N ASP A 14 13.69 12.72 -1.45
CA ASP A 14 14.60 12.73 -2.59
C ASP A 14 13.90 13.19 -3.89
N VAL A 15 12.93 14.10 -3.78
CA VAL A 15 12.13 14.58 -4.91
C VAL A 15 12.95 15.08 -6.12
N GLU A 16 14.13 15.67 -5.88
CA GLU A 16 15.01 16.16 -6.96
C GLU A 16 15.52 15.05 -7.88
N LEU A 17 15.56 13.79 -7.40
CA LEU A 17 15.97 12.62 -8.17
C LEU A 17 14.77 11.82 -8.71
N ALA A 18 13.56 12.12 -8.22
CA ALA A 18 12.38 11.33 -8.48
C ALA A 18 11.72 11.64 -9.83
N ALA A 19 11.14 10.62 -10.45
CA ALA A 19 10.16 10.76 -11.52
C ALA A 19 8.76 10.64 -10.90
N LEU A 20 8.08 11.77 -10.71
CA LEU A 20 6.80 11.82 -9.99
C LEU A 20 5.61 11.89 -10.94
N ALA A 21 4.84 10.81 -10.99
CA ALA A 21 3.60 10.74 -11.75
C ALA A 21 2.38 10.82 -10.83
N GLY A 22 1.30 11.44 -11.31
CA GLY A 22 0.04 11.52 -10.58
C GLY A 22 -1.15 11.54 -11.52
N ARG A 23 -2.33 11.68 -10.92
CA ARG A 23 -3.56 11.98 -11.65
C ARG A 23 -4.22 13.19 -11.03
N VAL A 24 -4.81 14.03 -11.86
CA VAL A 24 -5.63 15.17 -11.42
C VAL A 24 -6.98 15.11 -12.09
N TRP A 25 -8.01 15.66 -11.44
CA TRP A 25 -9.23 16.03 -12.14
C TRP A 25 -9.06 17.44 -12.70
N ARG A 26 -9.35 17.63 -14.00
CA ARG A 26 -9.35 18.92 -14.69
C ARG A 26 -10.80 19.35 -14.97
N PRO A 27 -11.37 20.31 -14.21
CA PRO A 27 -12.74 20.77 -14.41
C PRO A 27 -13.01 21.30 -15.82
N GLU A 28 -12.04 21.97 -16.43
CA GLU A 28 -12.11 22.54 -17.78
C GLU A 28 -12.21 21.47 -18.88
N LEU A 29 -11.70 20.26 -18.63
CA LEU A 29 -11.83 19.10 -19.53
C LEU A 29 -12.96 18.15 -19.11
N ASN A 30 -13.59 18.40 -17.95
CA ASN A 30 -14.56 17.53 -17.32
C ASN A 30 -14.05 16.06 -17.19
N GLY A 31 -12.78 15.89 -16.84
CA GLY A 31 -12.16 14.57 -16.84
C GLY A 31 -10.84 14.47 -16.08
N PRO A 32 -10.33 13.24 -15.90
CA PRO A 32 -9.03 12.99 -15.30
C PRO A 32 -7.90 13.21 -16.32
N SER A 33 -6.75 13.68 -15.83
CA SER A 33 -5.51 13.74 -16.57
C SER A 33 -4.38 13.03 -15.83
N VAL A 34 -3.51 12.35 -16.57
CA VAL A 34 -2.22 11.86 -16.08
C VAL A 34 -1.24 13.02 -16.06
N VAL A 35 -0.54 13.20 -14.96
CA VAL A 35 0.37 14.34 -14.78
C VAL A 35 1.79 13.91 -14.41
N ALA A 36 2.76 14.66 -14.93
CA ALA A 36 4.12 14.70 -14.41
C ALA A 36 4.23 15.85 -13.39
N ILE A 37 4.84 15.59 -12.25
CA ILE A 37 5.10 16.56 -11.19
C ILE A 37 6.60 16.85 -11.20
N ARG A 38 6.96 18.11 -11.40
CA ARG A 38 8.35 18.60 -11.47
C ARG A 38 8.54 19.78 -10.53
N ALA A 39 9.78 20.23 -10.37
CA ALA A 39 10.12 21.36 -9.50
C ALA A 39 9.38 22.66 -9.87
N ASP A 40 9.05 22.84 -11.14
CA ASP A 40 8.41 24.03 -11.71
C ASP A 40 6.90 23.88 -11.96
N GLY A 41 6.30 22.78 -11.54
CA GLY A 41 4.84 22.63 -11.50
C GLY A 41 4.29 21.26 -11.86
N VAL A 42 3.01 21.24 -12.19
CA VAL A 42 2.26 20.07 -12.62
C VAL A 42 1.97 20.17 -14.11
N PHE A 43 2.24 19.08 -14.83
CA PHE A 43 2.15 19.02 -16.29
C PHE A 43 1.23 17.89 -16.72
N ASP A 44 0.17 18.21 -17.46
CA ASP A 44 -0.68 17.22 -18.11
C ASP A 44 0.05 16.56 -19.27
N ILE A 45 0.22 15.24 -19.16
CA ILE A 45 0.88 14.40 -20.17
C ILE A 45 -0.10 13.43 -20.84
N SER A 46 -1.40 13.65 -20.67
CA SER A 46 -2.46 12.72 -21.12
C SER A 46 -2.50 12.51 -22.62
N GLN A 47 -1.99 13.47 -23.40
CA GLN A 47 -1.82 13.30 -24.86
C GLN A 47 -0.80 12.21 -25.20
N ALA A 48 0.25 12.07 -24.39
CA ALA A 48 1.31 11.08 -24.58
C ALA A 48 0.99 9.76 -23.84
N ALA A 49 0.31 9.83 -22.70
CA ALA A 49 -0.15 8.66 -21.94
C ALA A 49 -1.53 8.93 -21.32
N ALA A 50 -2.58 8.42 -21.96
CA ALA A 50 -3.97 8.69 -21.56
C ALA A 50 -4.37 8.10 -20.19
N THR A 51 -3.64 7.11 -19.70
CA THR A 51 -3.85 6.46 -18.40
C THR A 51 -2.51 6.24 -17.69
N MET A 52 -2.54 6.18 -16.37
CA MET A 52 -1.40 5.77 -15.55
C MET A 52 -0.95 4.36 -15.95
N SER A 53 -1.89 3.47 -16.30
CA SER A 53 -1.53 2.13 -16.82
C SER A 53 -0.71 2.22 -18.11
N ALA A 54 -1.11 3.08 -19.06
CA ALA A 54 -0.36 3.27 -20.30
C ALA A 54 1.02 3.93 -20.06
N LEU A 55 1.14 4.78 -19.03
CA LEU A 55 2.43 5.31 -18.60
C LEU A 55 3.32 4.22 -18.01
N CYS A 56 2.79 3.37 -17.12
CA CYS A 56 3.55 2.30 -16.47
C CYS A 56 4.00 1.20 -17.45
N GLU A 57 3.28 0.98 -18.54
CA GLU A 57 3.60 0.00 -19.60
C GLU A 57 4.65 0.52 -20.60
N GLN A 58 5.13 1.76 -20.45
CA GLN A 58 6.26 2.25 -21.26
C GLN A 58 7.52 1.43 -20.97
N PRO A 59 8.42 1.25 -21.96
CA PRO A 59 9.69 0.54 -21.73
C PRO A 59 10.56 1.16 -20.64
N ASP A 60 10.54 2.49 -20.54
CA ASP A 60 11.15 3.24 -19.44
C ASP A 60 10.20 4.37 -19.00
N PRO A 61 9.27 4.08 -18.06
CA PRO A 61 8.27 5.05 -17.61
C PRO A 61 8.90 6.28 -16.96
N ALA A 62 10.04 6.12 -16.28
CA ALA A 62 10.70 7.21 -15.57
C ALA A 62 11.40 8.16 -16.55
N ALA A 63 12.09 7.65 -17.57
CA ALA A 63 12.66 8.47 -18.63
C ALA A 63 11.55 9.14 -19.47
N PHE A 64 10.49 8.41 -19.80
CA PHE A 64 9.33 8.96 -20.50
C PHE A 64 8.73 10.15 -19.74
N LEU A 65 8.49 9.99 -18.43
CA LEU A 65 7.92 11.03 -17.58
C LEU A 65 8.82 12.27 -17.48
N ARG A 66 10.14 12.08 -17.41
CA ARG A 66 11.11 13.19 -17.40
C ARG A 66 11.15 13.94 -18.74
N GLY A 67 11.08 13.23 -19.86
CA GLY A 67 11.20 13.80 -21.20
C GLY A 67 9.90 14.35 -21.80
N CYS A 68 8.74 13.89 -21.34
CA CYS A 68 7.45 14.30 -21.91
C CYS A 68 7.07 15.72 -21.49
N ALA A 69 7.24 16.72 -22.36
CA ALA A 69 6.99 18.14 -22.05
C ALA A 69 5.65 18.38 -21.31
N GLY A 70 4.55 17.94 -21.90
CA GLY A 70 3.19 18.13 -21.35
C GLY A 70 2.72 19.59 -21.34
N GLU A 71 1.46 19.79 -20.98
CA GLU A 71 0.85 21.10 -20.78
C GLU A 71 0.94 21.49 -19.31
N ARG A 72 1.55 22.64 -18.98
CA ARG A 72 1.60 23.10 -17.58
C ARG A 72 0.21 23.53 -17.11
N ILE A 73 -0.31 22.90 -16.06
CA ILE A 73 -1.65 23.19 -15.52
C ILE A 73 -1.64 24.03 -14.23
N GLY A 74 -0.47 24.23 -13.61
CA GLY A 74 -0.30 25.10 -12.45
C GLY A 74 0.76 24.64 -11.47
N GLU A 75 0.80 25.31 -10.31
CA GLU A 75 1.67 24.95 -9.20
C GLU A 75 1.15 23.72 -8.45
N LEU A 76 2.05 22.84 -8.00
CA LEU A 76 1.65 21.70 -7.17
C LEU A 76 1.00 22.15 -5.85
N ALA A 77 1.50 23.24 -5.25
CA ALA A 77 0.96 23.78 -4.00
C ALA A 77 -0.52 24.16 -4.13
N ASP A 78 -0.92 24.73 -5.27
CA ASP A 78 -2.30 25.12 -5.53
C ASP A 78 -3.20 23.88 -5.66
N VAL A 79 -2.76 22.88 -6.43
CA VAL A 79 -3.49 21.61 -6.60
C VAL A 79 -3.64 20.87 -5.27
N LEU A 80 -2.56 20.79 -4.48
CA LEU A 80 -2.59 20.17 -3.14
C LEU A 80 -3.56 20.90 -2.20
N SER A 81 -3.51 22.23 -2.19
CA SER A 81 -4.40 23.04 -1.34
C SER A 81 -5.88 22.87 -1.69
N ASN A 82 -6.19 22.59 -2.96
CA ASN A 82 -7.54 22.36 -3.46
C ASN A 82 -7.98 20.88 -3.37
N THR A 83 -7.08 19.96 -2.98
CA THR A 83 -7.38 18.52 -2.97
C THR A 83 -8.38 18.09 -1.89
N PRO A 84 -8.33 18.57 -0.63
CA PRO A 84 -9.29 18.16 0.40
C PRO A 84 -10.75 18.42 0.02
N GLU A 85 -11.60 17.41 0.12
CA GLU A 85 -13.01 17.49 -0.32
C GLU A 85 -13.81 18.58 0.42
N ALA A 86 -13.54 18.76 1.71
CA ALA A 86 -14.25 19.72 2.55
C ALA A 86 -14.10 21.19 2.12
N THR A 87 -13.01 21.55 1.43
CA THR A 87 -12.68 22.93 1.06
C THR A 87 -12.43 23.11 -0.44
N ARG A 88 -12.68 22.09 -1.25
CA ARG A 88 -12.38 22.06 -2.68
C ARG A 88 -13.25 23.05 -3.47
N ASP A 89 -12.61 23.91 -4.26
CA ASP A 89 -13.26 24.63 -5.35
C ASP A 89 -13.35 23.71 -6.58
N ARG A 90 -14.59 23.38 -6.99
CA ARG A 90 -14.87 22.48 -8.12
C ARG A 90 -14.47 23.05 -9.48
N ARG A 91 -14.05 24.31 -9.54
CA ARG A 91 -13.56 24.98 -10.76
C ARG A 91 -12.04 24.91 -10.90
N LYS A 92 -11.33 24.42 -9.88
CA LYS A 92 -9.86 24.29 -9.88
C LYS A 92 -9.46 22.81 -9.90
N PRO A 93 -8.27 22.45 -10.41
CA PRO A 93 -7.80 21.07 -10.38
C PRO A 93 -7.59 20.53 -8.96
N TRP A 94 -7.71 19.20 -8.79
CA TRP A 94 -7.36 18.49 -7.55
C TRP A 94 -6.73 17.13 -7.86
N LEU A 95 -5.93 16.59 -6.94
CA LEU A 95 -5.34 15.26 -7.10
C LEU A 95 -6.42 14.16 -7.05
N LEU A 96 -6.20 13.10 -7.81
CA LEU A 96 -6.94 11.84 -7.75
C LEU A 96 -6.05 10.73 -7.17
N ALA A 97 -6.63 9.55 -6.92
CA ALA A 97 -5.82 8.37 -6.70
C ALA A 97 -4.89 8.15 -7.92
N PRO A 98 -3.58 7.90 -7.71
CA PRO A 98 -2.62 7.79 -8.81
C PRO A 98 -2.88 6.55 -9.68
N CYS A 99 -3.40 5.47 -9.10
CA CYS A 99 -3.82 4.29 -9.84
C CYS A 99 -5.21 4.49 -10.49
N ASP A 100 -5.37 3.91 -11.68
CA ASP A 100 -6.59 3.94 -12.47
C ASP A 100 -7.10 2.55 -12.84
N LEU A 101 -6.66 2.00 -13.98
CA LEU A 101 -7.09 0.71 -14.54
C LEU A 101 -6.31 -0.47 -13.96
N HIS A 102 -5.30 -0.18 -13.13
CA HIS A 102 -4.49 -1.18 -12.46
C HIS A 102 -5.32 -2.02 -11.49
N ALA A 103 -5.08 -3.33 -11.47
CA ALA A 103 -5.59 -4.21 -10.43
C ALA A 103 -4.90 -3.87 -9.09
N VAL A 104 -5.67 -3.52 -8.07
CA VAL A 104 -5.12 -3.26 -6.73
C VAL A 104 -5.07 -4.58 -5.97
N LYS A 105 -3.88 -5.16 -5.88
CA LYS A 105 -3.60 -6.37 -5.11
C LYS A 105 -2.97 -6.02 -3.76
N ALA A 106 -3.17 -6.87 -2.77
CA ALA A 106 -2.50 -6.76 -1.48
C ALA A 106 -1.98 -8.13 -1.04
N ALA A 107 -0.89 -8.10 -0.26
CA ALA A 107 -0.38 -9.27 0.45
C ALA A 107 -0.75 -9.16 1.93
N GLY A 108 -1.48 -10.13 2.46
CA GLY A 108 -2.13 -10.04 3.78
C GLY A 108 -1.20 -10.23 4.98
N VAL A 109 0.04 -10.67 4.74
CA VAL A 109 0.97 -11.04 5.80
C VAL A 109 2.37 -10.53 5.52
N THR A 110 2.84 -9.65 6.39
CA THR A 110 4.22 -9.17 6.39
C THR A 110 4.94 -9.41 7.73
N PHE A 111 4.26 -9.96 8.74
CA PHE A 111 4.82 -10.17 10.08
C PHE A 111 4.58 -11.58 10.60
N ALA A 112 5.37 -12.55 10.11
CA ALA A 112 5.34 -13.96 10.55
C ALA A 112 5.38 -14.11 12.08
N ARG A 113 6.14 -13.26 12.77
CA ARG A 113 6.21 -13.20 14.23
C ARG A 113 4.86 -12.94 14.89
N SER A 114 4.14 -11.90 14.42
CA SER A 114 2.86 -11.52 15.02
C SER A 114 1.79 -12.58 14.82
N LEU A 115 1.86 -13.33 13.73
CA LEU A 115 0.99 -14.47 13.50
C LEU A 115 1.33 -15.63 14.42
N LEU A 116 2.62 -15.97 14.55
CA LEU A 116 3.03 -17.09 15.39
C LEU A 116 2.70 -16.85 16.86
N GLU A 117 2.94 -15.64 17.39
CA GLU A 117 2.57 -15.30 18.77
C GLU A 117 1.05 -15.40 18.99
N ARG A 118 0.22 -14.93 18.04
CA ARG A 118 -1.24 -15.09 18.14
C ARG A 118 -1.65 -16.55 18.16
N VAL A 119 -1.05 -17.40 17.32
CA VAL A 119 -1.35 -18.83 17.32
C VAL A 119 -0.90 -19.51 18.61
N ILE A 120 0.26 -19.13 19.16
CA ILE A 120 0.71 -19.60 20.48
C ILE A 120 -0.32 -19.21 21.56
N GLU A 121 -0.80 -17.98 21.58
CA GLU A 121 -1.80 -17.50 22.53
C GLU A 121 -3.15 -18.24 22.40
N GLU A 122 -3.65 -18.41 21.18
CA GLU A 122 -4.89 -19.14 20.89
C GLU A 122 -4.80 -20.62 21.29
N GLN A 123 -3.67 -21.29 20.98
CA GLN A 123 -3.44 -22.69 21.35
C GLN A 123 -3.23 -22.87 22.85
N ALA A 124 -2.60 -21.90 23.51
CA ALA A 124 -2.44 -21.91 24.95
C ALA A 124 -3.78 -21.77 25.70
N LYS A 125 -4.82 -21.19 25.08
CA LYS A 125 -6.14 -20.93 25.70
C LYS A 125 -6.01 -20.27 27.08
N GLY A 126 -5.02 -19.39 27.24
CA GLY A 126 -4.71 -18.71 28.50
C GLY A 126 -3.86 -19.50 29.51
N ALA A 127 -3.34 -20.68 29.17
CA ALA A 127 -2.42 -21.44 30.02
C ALA A 127 -0.95 -21.06 29.73
N PRO A 128 -0.25 -20.32 30.63
CA PRO A 128 1.09 -19.79 30.37
C PRO A 128 2.14 -20.89 30.12
N GLU A 129 2.02 -22.00 30.85
CA GLU A 129 2.93 -23.14 30.75
C GLU A 129 2.91 -23.76 29.34
N LYS A 130 1.72 -23.84 28.72
CA LYS A 130 1.56 -24.36 27.35
C LYS A 130 2.14 -23.40 26.32
N ALA A 131 1.91 -22.09 26.49
CA ALA A 131 2.50 -21.07 25.61
C ALA A 131 4.03 -21.12 25.64
N ASN A 132 4.62 -21.25 26.83
CA ASN A 132 6.07 -21.34 27.01
C ASN A 132 6.66 -22.62 26.42
N ALA A 133 5.98 -23.76 26.58
CA ALA A 133 6.41 -25.01 25.98
C ALA A 133 6.42 -24.95 24.43
N ILE A 134 5.38 -24.34 23.83
CA ILE A 134 5.33 -24.15 22.37
C ILE A 134 6.45 -23.19 21.93
N ARG A 135 6.65 -22.07 22.65
CA ARG A 135 7.71 -21.10 22.34
C ARG A 135 9.11 -21.72 22.39
N ALA A 136 9.40 -22.50 23.43
CA ALA A 136 10.69 -23.19 23.57
C ALA A 136 10.94 -24.22 22.46
N SER A 137 9.90 -24.94 22.03
CA SER A 137 9.96 -25.87 20.90
C SER A 137 10.30 -25.13 19.60
N VAL A 138 9.61 -24.02 19.34
CA VAL A 138 9.84 -23.15 18.18
C VAL A 138 11.26 -22.57 18.17
N GLU A 139 11.75 -22.04 19.31
CA GLU A 139 13.09 -21.46 19.43
C GLU A 139 14.21 -22.50 19.19
N THR A 140 14.01 -23.73 19.67
CA THR A 140 14.95 -24.85 19.47
C THR A 140 15.07 -25.21 18.00
N LEU A 141 13.94 -25.29 17.28
CA LEU A 141 13.90 -25.62 15.85
C LEU A 141 14.51 -24.54 14.95
N LEU A 142 14.34 -23.28 15.32
CA LEU A 142 14.86 -22.15 14.55
C LEU A 142 16.32 -21.83 14.85
N GLY A 143 16.95 -22.55 15.80
CA GLY A 143 18.33 -22.30 16.22
C GLY A 143 18.55 -20.90 16.77
N GLY A 144 17.50 -20.27 17.31
CA GLY A 144 17.53 -18.89 17.77
C GLY A 144 16.24 -18.11 17.50
N ASP A 145 16.42 -16.89 16.99
CA ASP A 145 15.41 -15.84 17.04
C ASP A 145 14.38 -15.89 15.91
N LEU A 146 13.10 -15.95 16.29
CA LEU A 146 11.93 -15.83 15.41
C LEU A 146 11.97 -14.63 14.46
N ARG A 147 12.69 -13.56 14.81
CA ARG A 147 12.90 -12.38 13.96
C ARG A 147 13.63 -12.69 12.65
N ARG A 148 14.36 -13.80 12.57
CA ARG A 148 15.13 -14.20 11.38
C ARG A 148 14.40 -15.21 10.48
N LEU A 149 13.20 -15.63 10.87
CA LEU A 149 12.42 -16.59 10.09
C LEU A 149 12.05 -15.98 8.74
N LYS A 150 12.62 -16.54 7.67
CA LYS A 150 12.27 -16.18 6.30
C LYS A 150 11.17 -17.12 5.80
N PRO A 151 10.00 -16.61 5.38
CA PRO A 151 8.96 -17.45 4.77
C PRO A 151 9.52 -18.25 3.58
N GLY A 152 9.08 -19.50 3.44
CA GLY A 152 9.56 -20.42 2.40
C GLY A 152 11.00 -20.95 2.57
N SER A 153 11.70 -20.60 3.65
CA SER A 153 13.03 -21.17 3.96
C SER A 153 12.95 -22.62 4.44
N LYS A 154 14.09 -23.33 4.43
CA LYS A 154 14.17 -24.70 4.95
C LYS A 154 13.75 -24.76 6.42
N GLU A 155 14.15 -23.76 7.20
CA GLU A 155 13.83 -23.61 8.61
C GLU A 155 12.31 -23.38 8.81
N ALA A 156 11.71 -22.55 7.96
CA ALA A 156 10.26 -22.30 7.96
C ALA A 156 9.44 -23.55 7.62
N LEU A 157 9.88 -24.33 6.63
CA LEU A 157 9.23 -25.59 6.26
C LEU A 157 9.40 -26.66 7.35
N ALA A 158 10.58 -26.76 7.98
CA ALA A 158 10.78 -27.66 9.12
C ALA A 158 9.91 -27.27 10.33
N LEU A 159 9.76 -25.97 10.60
CA LEU A 159 8.86 -25.47 11.62
C LEU A 159 7.39 -25.80 11.29
N LYS A 160 6.98 -25.66 10.03
CA LYS A 160 5.64 -26.06 9.56
C LYS A 160 5.38 -27.54 9.86
N GLU A 161 6.27 -28.45 9.48
CA GLU A 161 6.10 -29.88 9.75
C GLU A 161 5.98 -30.18 11.25
N THR A 162 6.77 -29.48 12.08
CA THR A 162 6.69 -29.65 13.55
C THR A 162 5.33 -29.18 14.09
N LEU A 163 4.86 -28.01 13.64
CA LEU A 163 3.57 -27.47 14.07
C LEU A 163 2.40 -28.34 13.62
N ILE A 164 2.50 -28.99 12.45
CA ILE A 164 1.52 -29.98 11.98
C ILE A 164 1.54 -31.21 12.89
N ALA A 165 2.72 -31.77 13.17
CA ALA A 165 2.87 -32.93 14.06
C ALA A 165 2.35 -32.66 15.49
N ALA A 166 2.49 -31.42 15.98
CA ALA A 166 2.00 -30.97 17.27
C ALA A 166 0.50 -30.60 17.29
N GLY A 167 -0.18 -30.65 16.14
CA GLY A 167 -1.59 -30.22 16.01
C GLY A 167 -1.81 -28.70 16.21
N ALA A 168 -0.75 -27.91 16.12
CA ALA A 168 -0.76 -26.46 16.32
C ALA A 168 -0.79 -25.66 15.00
N TRP A 169 -0.79 -26.33 13.85
CA TRP A 169 -0.83 -25.69 12.54
C TRP A 169 -2.19 -25.06 12.23
N SER A 170 -2.20 -23.91 11.57
CA SER A 170 -3.40 -23.23 11.10
C SER A 170 -3.17 -22.65 9.70
N GLN A 171 -4.24 -22.44 8.94
CA GLN A 171 -4.17 -21.79 7.61
C GLN A 171 -3.57 -20.37 7.69
N TYR A 172 -3.73 -19.69 8.84
CA TYR A 172 -3.11 -18.39 9.10
C TYR A 172 -1.58 -18.45 9.22
N LEU A 173 -0.99 -19.61 9.54
CA LEU A 173 0.47 -19.79 9.55
C LEU A 173 1.02 -20.12 8.16
N GLU A 174 0.23 -20.80 7.33
CA GLU A 174 0.59 -21.09 5.94
C GLU A 174 0.92 -19.80 5.18
N VAL A 175 0.07 -18.79 5.33
CA VAL A 175 0.23 -17.49 4.65
C VAL A 175 1.42 -16.65 5.16
N GLY A 176 1.96 -16.97 6.35
CA GLY A 176 3.05 -16.22 6.97
C GLY A 176 4.40 -16.93 7.03
N ILE A 177 4.42 -18.25 6.95
CA ILE A 177 5.62 -19.09 7.07
C ILE A 177 5.81 -19.93 5.81
N GLY A 178 4.73 -20.29 5.13
CA GLY A 178 4.74 -21.08 3.91
C GLY A 178 5.47 -20.41 2.75
N GLU A 179 5.60 -21.15 1.66
CA GLU A 179 6.29 -20.71 0.45
C GLU A 179 5.46 -19.68 -0.32
N ASP A 180 4.14 -19.87 -0.36
CA ASP A 180 3.22 -19.04 -1.12
C ASP A 180 2.72 -17.85 -0.30
N ALA A 181 2.88 -16.65 -0.85
CA ALA A 181 2.31 -15.45 -0.26
C ALA A 181 0.79 -15.42 -0.47
N GLU A 182 0.05 -15.02 0.57
CA GLU A 182 -1.36 -14.68 0.41
C GLU A 182 -1.50 -13.44 -0.47
N ILE A 183 -2.10 -13.58 -1.66
CA ILE A 183 -2.41 -12.46 -2.56
C ILE A 183 -3.93 -12.39 -2.76
N PHE A 184 -4.51 -11.21 -2.50
CA PHE A 184 -5.92 -10.97 -2.72
C PHE A 184 -6.19 -9.67 -3.48
N THR A 185 -7.34 -9.61 -4.15
CA THR A 185 -7.82 -8.38 -4.79
C THR A 185 -8.35 -7.45 -3.71
N LYS A 186 -7.65 -6.34 -3.47
CA LYS A 186 -7.98 -5.39 -2.42
C LYS A 186 -9.11 -4.44 -2.82
N ALA A 187 -9.10 -4.02 -4.09
CA ALA A 187 -10.02 -3.03 -4.62
C ALA A 187 -10.22 -3.25 -6.12
N GLN A 188 -11.37 -2.79 -6.63
CA GLN A 188 -11.64 -2.77 -8.06
C GLN A 188 -10.85 -1.63 -8.73
N PRO A 189 -10.57 -1.71 -10.03
CA PRO A 189 -10.04 -0.57 -10.78
C PRO A 189 -10.90 0.68 -10.55
N MET A 190 -10.24 1.84 -10.45
CA MET A 190 -10.86 3.14 -10.18
C MET A 190 -11.62 3.28 -8.84
N SER A 191 -11.57 2.30 -7.93
CA SER A 191 -12.23 2.40 -6.61
C SER A 191 -11.30 2.89 -5.48
N ALA A 192 -10.05 3.23 -5.81
CA ALA A 192 -9.10 3.78 -4.84
C ALA A 192 -9.39 5.27 -4.58
N VAL A 193 -9.18 5.70 -3.33
CA VAL A 193 -9.25 7.11 -2.94
C VAL A 193 -7.86 7.69 -2.79
N GLY A 194 -7.71 8.96 -3.18
CA GLY A 194 -6.44 9.67 -3.19
C GLY A 194 -6.06 10.31 -1.87
N HIS A 195 -4.90 10.96 -1.85
CA HIS A 195 -4.41 11.69 -0.70
C HIS A 195 -5.38 12.81 -0.29
N GLY A 196 -5.71 12.91 1.01
CA GLY A 196 -6.65 13.92 1.52
C GLY A 196 -8.13 13.67 1.21
N MET A 197 -8.49 12.48 0.70
CA MET A 197 -9.87 12.07 0.45
C MET A 197 -10.42 11.15 1.54
N ASP A 198 -11.73 11.15 1.68
CA ASP A 198 -12.41 10.29 2.65
C ASP A 198 -12.53 8.86 2.14
N ALA A 199 -12.10 7.90 2.97
CA ALA A 199 -12.35 6.48 2.75
C ALA A 199 -13.65 6.06 3.45
N GLY A 200 -14.56 5.44 2.69
CA GLY A 200 -15.85 4.96 3.20
C GLY A 200 -15.72 3.81 4.20
N LEU A 201 -16.69 3.72 5.11
CA LEU A 201 -16.88 2.58 6.00
C LEU A 201 -18.25 1.95 5.69
N HIS A 202 -18.29 0.62 5.61
CA HIS A 202 -19.56 -0.07 5.43
C HIS A 202 -20.51 0.25 6.59
N PRO A 203 -21.79 0.67 6.38
CA PRO A 203 -22.65 1.19 7.44
C PRO A 203 -22.92 0.21 8.60
N ARG A 204 -22.85 -1.10 8.33
CA ARG A 204 -23.00 -2.16 9.34
C ARG A 204 -21.71 -2.49 10.10
N SER A 205 -20.57 -1.93 9.71
CA SER A 205 -19.29 -2.20 10.35
C SER A 205 -19.16 -1.36 11.61
N THR A 206 -19.10 -2.02 12.77
CA THR A 206 -18.90 -1.38 14.08
C THR A 206 -17.43 -1.26 14.46
N TRP A 207 -16.54 -1.91 13.72
CA TRP A 207 -15.10 -1.90 13.93
C TRP A 207 -14.38 -1.72 12.59
N ASN A 208 -13.34 -0.89 12.57
CA ASN A 208 -12.43 -0.74 11.44
C ASN A 208 -11.02 -0.48 11.96
N ASN A 209 -10.06 -1.31 11.56
CA ASN A 209 -8.66 -1.10 11.89
C ASN A 209 -7.95 -0.47 10.69
N ARG A 210 -7.76 0.85 10.74
CA ARG A 210 -6.91 1.52 9.75
C ARG A 210 -5.46 1.39 10.20
N SER A 211 -4.64 0.69 9.43
CA SER A 211 -3.18 0.79 9.53
C SER A 211 -2.74 2.13 8.93
N LEU A 212 -3.12 3.22 9.59
CA LEU A 212 -2.54 4.55 9.40
C LEU A 212 -1.65 4.80 10.61
N ARG A 213 -0.34 4.69 10.40
CA ARG A 213 0.62 5.46 11.19
C ARG A 213 0.95 6.72 10.40
#